data_AF-N1UQA6-F1
#
_entry.id   AF-N1UQA6-F1
#
_cell.length_a   1.000
_cell.length_b   1.000
_cell.length_c   1.000
_cell.angle_alpha   90.00
_cell.angle_beta   90.00
_cell.angle_gamma   90.00
#
_symmetry.space_group_name_H-M   'P 1'
#
loop_
_entity.id
_entity.type
_entity.pdbx_description
1 polymer ?
#
loop_
_entity_poly.entity_id
_entity_poly.type
_entity_poly.pdbx_seq_one_letter_code
_entity_poly.pdbx_strand_id
1 'polypeptide(L)'
;MDRETIRNLELVENEKEKNNTLYSIFNFCNTAKGKRLLKQRILFPECDPVVLYSRWEKQDILLKTVLAPYITALKDFGDLERILTRFRGNHAYPRDFRSLLNSISSGIKLKEELEKVSYPFLIPIEELKKFLILSRNAYIRETIYR
;
A
#
# COMPACT_ATOMS: atom_id res chain seq x y z
N MET A 1 6.62 -14.26 19.08
CA MET A 1 5.65 -14.40 20.19
C MET A 1 4.95 -15.74 20.04
N ASP A 2 4.66 -16.42 21.15
CA ASP A 2 3.89 -17.66 21.10
C ASP A 2 2.38 -17.36 20.90
N ARG A 3 1.63 -18.41 20.57
CA ARG A 3 0.19 -18.30 20.29
C ARG A 3 -0.60 -17.82 21.51
N GLU A 4 -0.18 -18.25 22.69
CA GLU A 4 -0.87 -17.93 23.95
C GLU A 4 -0.74 -16.44 24.28
N THR A 5 0.45 -15.87 24.09
CA THR A 5 0.70 -14.43 24.23
C THR A 5 -0.14 -13.63 23.23
N ILE A 6 -0.19 -14.06 21.96
CA ILE A 6 -0.97 -13.37 20.92
C ILE A 6 -2.46 -13.32 21.28
N ARG A 7 -2.99 -14.44 21.81
CA ARG A 7 -4.39 -14.56 22.23
C ARG A 7 -4.68 -13.75 23.49
N ASN A 8 -3.86 -13.87 24.53
CA ASN A 8 -4.09 -13.22 25.82
C ASN A 8 -3.95 -11.70 25.74
N LEU A 9 -3.15 -11.19 24.80
CA LEU A 9 -3.05 -9.76 24.50
C LEU A 9 -4.05 -9.31 23.42
N GLU A 10 -4.89 -10.20 22.91
CA GLU A 10 -5.92 -9.93 21.89
C GLU A 10 -5.35 -9.12 20.72
N LEU A 11 -4.16 -9.50 20.23
CA LEU A 11 -3.39 -8.64 19.32
C LEU A 11 -4.10 -8.40 17.98
N VAL A 12 -4.77 -9.43 17.47
CA VAL A 12 -5.39 -9.41 16.14
C VAL A 12 -6.77 -10.07 16.09
N GLU A 13 -7.12 -10.85 17.11
CA GLU A 13 -8.35 -11.62 17.22
C GLU A 13 -8.79 -11.58 18.70
N ASN A 14 -10.11 -11.45 18.89
CA ASN A 14 -10.78 -11.51 20.18
C ASN A 14 -12.01 -12.42 20.00
N GLU A 15 -12.12 -13.46 20.83
CA GLU A 15 -13.15 -14.51 20.71
C GLU A 15 -14.55 -14.01 21.10
N LYS A 16 -14.65 -12.98 21.94
CA LYS A 16 -15.92 -12.42 22.42
C LYS A 16 -16.35 -11.20 21.60
N GLU A 17 -15.41 -10.33 21.25
CA GLU A 17 -15.70 -9.04 20.62
C GLU A 17 -14.71 -8.72 19.50
N LYS A 18 -15.07 -9.04 18.25
CA LYS A 18 -14.18 -8.92 17.07
C LYS A 18 -13.54 -7.54 16.85
N ASN A 19 -14.10 -6.47 17.42
CA ASN A 19 -13.59 -5.11 17.27
C ASN A 19 -12.72 -4.62 18.44
N ASN A 20 -12.49 -5.47 19.46
CA ASN A 20 -11.69 -5.13 20.63
C ASN A 20 -10.37 -5.89 20.59
N THR A 21 -9.47 -5.43 19.73
CA THR A 21 -8.11 -5.97 19.55
C THR A 21 -7.12 -4.82 19.40
N LEU A 22 -5.83 -5.06 19.66
CA LEU A 22 -4.81 -4.06 19.38
C LEU A 22 -4.85 -3.63 17.89
N TYR A 23 -4.97 -4.60 16.98
CA TYR A 23 -5.07 -4.33 15.56
C TYR A 23 -6.25 -3.43 15.19
N SER A 24 -7.46 -3.68 15.72
CA SER A 24 -8.64 -2.86 15.38
C SER A 24 -8.51 -1.42 15.86
N ILE A 25 -7.86 -1.19 17.01
CA ILE A 25 -7.60 0.15 17.54
C ILE A 25 -6.58 0.91 16.68
N PHE A 26 -5.52 0.25 16.22
CA PHE A 26 -4.43 0.90 15.47
C PHE A 26 -4.64 0.95 13.95
N ASN A 27 -5.62 0.21 13.41
CA ASN A 27 -5.76 0.05 11.97
C ASN A 27 -6.54 1.17 11.28
N PHE A 28 -5.82 2.25 10.95
CA PHE A 28 -6.28 3.33 10.07
C PHE A 28 -5.73 3.21 8.64
N CYS A 29 -5.28 2.03 8.21
CA CYS A 29 -4.68 1.83 6.90
C CYS A 29 -5.71 1.92 5.77
N ASN A 30 -5.42 2.71 4.74
CA ASN A 30 -6.30 2.88 3.57
C ASN A 30 -6.16 1.77 2.51
N THR A 31 -5.07 1.00 2.52
CA THR A 31 -4.82 -0.07 1.52
C THR A 31 -4.84 -1.45 2.15
N ALA A 32 -5.24 -2.47 1.37
CA ALA A 32 -5.20 -3.86 1.80
C ALA A 32 -3.77 -4.31 2.19
N LYS A 33 -2.77 -3.85 1.44
CA LYS A 33 -1.35 -4.07 1.76
C LYS A 33 -0.96 -3.43 3.10
N GLY A 34 -1.38 -2.19 3.35
CA GLY A 34 -1.11 -1.50 4.62
C GLY A 34 -1.72 -2.26 5.81
N LYS A 35 -2.98 -2.70 5.68
CA LYS A 35 -3.66 -3.54 6.68
C LYS A 35 -2.89 -4.82 7.00
N ARG A 36 -2.45 -5.56 5.95
CA ARG A 36 -1.63 -6.77 6.11
C ARG A 36 -0.30 -6.49 6.79
N LEU A 37 0.39 -5.42 6.37
CA LEU A 37 1.69 -5.03 6.94
C LEU A 37 1.57 -4.64 8.42
N LEU A 38 0.52 -3.90 8.79
CA LEU A 38 0.26 -3.55 10.20
C LEU A 38 0.02 -4.82 11.03
N LYS A 39 -0.87 -5.72 10.56
CA LYS A 39 -1.12 -7.01 11.24
C LYS A 39 0.17 -7.81 11.40
N GLN A 40 1.00 -7.88 10.35
CA GLN A 40 2.29 -8.57 10.40
C GLN A 40 3.24 -7.94 11.42
N ARG A 41 3.38 -6.61 11.46
CA ARG A 41 4.27 -5.91 12.40
C ARG A 41 3.84 -6.07 13.86
N ILE A 42 2.54 -6.16 14.11
CA ILE A 42 2.01 -6.45 15.46
C ILE A 42 2.40 -7.87 15.90
N LEU A 43 2.26 -8.86 15.01
CA LEU A 43 2.55 -10.27 15.33
C LEU A 43 4.05 -10.58 15.39
N PHE A 44 4.84 -9.84 14.63
CA PHE A 44 6.27 -10.02 14.47
C PHE A 44 6.97 -8.66 14.64
N PRO A 45 7.15 -8.20 15.90
CA PRO A 45 7.81 -6.94 16.15
C PRO A 45 9.25 -6.97 15.67
N GLU A 46 9.72 -5.81 15.19
CA GLU A 46 11.08 -5.61 14.75
C GLU A 46 11.98 -5.35 15.96
N CYS A 47 13.13 -6.02 16.01
CA CYS A 47 14.12 -5.84 17.08
C CYS A 47 15.41 -5.21 16.57
N ASP A 48 15.61 -5.12 15.24
CA ASP A 48 16.77 -4.44 14.67
C ASP A 48 16.67 -2.92 14.89
N PRO A 49 17.59 -2.31 15.66
CA PRO A 49 17.58 -0.87 15.90
C PRO A 49 17.66 -0.06 14.60
N VAL A 50 18.43 -0.51 13.60
CA VAL A 50 18.60 0.20 12.33
C VAL A 50 17.26 0.31 11.59
N VAL A 51 16.48 -0.77 11.57
CA VAL A 51 15.15 -0.78 10.95
C VAL A 51 14.18 0.09 11.74
N LEU A 52 14.22 0.05 13.07
CA LEU A 52 13.38 0.88 13.94
C LEU A 52 13.66 2.37 13.75
N TYR A 53 14.93 2.79 13.79
CA TYR A 53 15.31 4.18 13.59
C TYR A 53 14.86 4.70 12.23
N SER A 54 15.08 3.96 11.13
CA SER A 54 14.60 4.43 9.82
C SER A 54 13.08 4.49 9.70
N ARG A 55 12.32 3.72 10.52
CA ARG A 55 10.85 3.86 10.59
C ARG A 55 10.45 5.10 11.36
N TRP A 56 11.10 5.38 12.48
CA TRP A 56 10.83 6.58 13.29
C TRP A 56 11.16 7.85 12.53
N GLU A 57 12.31 7.92 11.85
CA GLU A 57 12.66 9.07 11.00
C GLU A 57 11.60 9.34 9.92
N LYS A 58 11.12 8.28 9.25
CA LYS A 58 10.04 8.39 8.24
C LYS A 58 8.73 8.87 8.86
N GLN A 59 8.40 8.42 10.06
CA GLN A 59 7.21 8.87 10.79
C GLN A 59 7.34 10.36 11.17
N ASP A 60 8.49 10.77 11.70
CA ASP A 60 8.75 12.16 12.10
C ASP A 60 8.65 13.14 10.93
N ILE A 61 9.10 12.73 9.73
CA ILE A 61 8.90 13.53 8.50
C ILE A 61 7.40 13.72 8.26
N LEU A 62 6.61 12.64 8.27
CA LEU A 62 5.18 12.72 7.96
C LEU A 62 4.36 13.45 9.03
N LEU A 63 4.73 13.33 10.31
CA LEU A 63 4.05 14.03 11.42
C LEU A 63 4.13 15.55 11.31
N LYS A 64 5.14 16.08 10.62
CA LYS A 64 5.34 17.53 10.38
C LYS A 64 4.58 18.05 9.15
N THR A 65 3.73 17.23 8.55
CA THR A 65 3.09 17.50 7.26
C THR A 65 1.57 17.31 7.33
N VAL A 66 0.84 17.90 6.38
CA VAL A 66 -0.60 17.63 6.24
C VAL A 66 -0.79 16.27 5.58
N LEU A 67 -1.40 15.31 6.27
CA LEU A 67 -1.51 13.92 5.80
C LEU A 67 -2.57 13.69 4.71
N ALA A 68 -3.53 14.61 4.56
CA ALA A 68 -4.69 14.45 3.69
C ALA A 68 -4.35 14.12 2.21
N PRO A 69 -3.35 14.76 1.56
CA PRO A 69 -2.96 14.43 0.18
C PRO A 69 -2.47 12.99 0.04
N TYR A 70 -1.64 12.51 0.96
CA TYR A 70 -1.09 11.15 0.93
C TYR A 70 -2.18 10.11 1.16
N ILE A 71 -3.08 10.36 2.13
CA ILE A 71 -4.23 9.49 2.40
C ILE A 71 -5.13 9.39 1.18
N THR A 72 -5.40 10.51 0.51
CA THR A 72 -6.22 10.55 -0.69
C THR A 72 -5.57 9.75 -1.83
N ALA A 73 -4.29 9.98 -2.10
CA ALA A 73 -3.54 9.24 -3.11
C ALA A 73 -3.55 7.72 -2.84
N LEU A 74 -3.43 7.31 -1.57
CA LEU A 74 -3.44 5.90 -1.16
C LEU A 74 -4.82 5.23 -1.27
N LYS A 75 -5.93 5.96 -1.22
CA LYS A 75 -7.27 5.37 -1.41
C LYS A 75 -7.48 4.85 -2.85
N ASP A 76 -6.81 5.48 -3.82
CA ASP A 76 -6.88 5.09 -5.22
C ASP A 76 -5.93 3.92 -5.55
N PHE A 77 -5.14 3.44 -4.58
CA PHE A 77 -4.35 2.22 -4.74
C PHE A 77 -5.24 0.99 -4.61
N GLY A 78 -5.37 0.25 -5.72
CA GLY A 78 -5.95 -1.08 -5.71
C GLY A 78 -5.07 -2.09 -4.98
N ASP A 79 -5.59 -3.30 -4.77
CA ASP A 79 -4.81 -4.41 -4.21
C ASP A 79 -3.86 -4.98 -5.28
N LEU A 80 -2.75 -4.26 -5.50
CA LEU A 80 -1.74 -4.56 -6.52
C LEU A 80 -1.19 -5.98 -6.39
N GLU A 81 -0.99 -6.49 -5.18
CA GLU A 81 -0.53 -7.87 -4.97
C GLU A 81 -1.51 -8.87 -5.61
N ARG A 82 -2.82 -8.73 -5.33
CA ARG A 82 -3.84 -9.63 -5.90
C ARG A 82 -4.00 -9.44 -7.41
N ILE A 83 -3.87 -8.20 -7.89
CA ILE A 83 -3.91 -7.90 -9.33
C ILE A 83 -2.73 -8.60 -10.04
N LEU A 84 -1.50 -8.43 -9.55
CA LEU A 84 -0.31 -9.03 -10.13
C LEU A 84 -0.34 -10.55 -10.07
N THR A 85 -0.90 -11.15 -9.01
CA THR A 85 -1.12 -12.60 -8.95
C THR A 85 -2.06 -13.08 -10.07
N ARG A 86 -3.16 -12.35 -10.35
CA ARG A 86 -4.06 -12.70 -11.46
C ARG A 86 -3.38 -12.56 -12.83
N PHE A 87 -2.55 -11.54 -13.03
CA PHE A 87 -1.76 -11.40 -14.25
C PHE A 87 -0.81 -12.58 -14.46
N ARG A 88 -0.03 -12.95 -13.42
CA ARG A 88 0.88 -14.10 -13.49
C ARG A 88 0.17 -15.43 -13.75
N GLY A 89 -1.08 -15.55 -13.29
CA GLY A 89 -1.92 -16.72 -13.52
C GLY A 89 -2.73 -16.69 -14.81
N ASN A 90 -2.55 -15.71 -15.71
CA ASN A 90 -3.37 -15.55 -16.92
C ASN A 90 -4.89 -15.46 -16.66
N HIS A 91 -5.29 -14.95 -15.50
CA HIS A 91 -6.69 -14.78 -15.09
C HIS A 91 -7.04 -13.31 -14.81
N ALA A 92 -6.26 -12.37 -15.35
CA ALA A 92 -6.51 -10.95 -15.21
C ALA A 92 -7.67 -10.49 -16.10
N TYR A 93 -8.51 -9.60 -15.56
CA TYR A 93 -9.62 -8.98 -16.28
C TYR A 93 -9.24 -7.58 -16.78
N PRO A 94 -9.95 -7.00 -17.77
CA PRO A 94 -9.71 -5.61 -18.21
C PRO A 94 -9.76 -4.58 -17.06
N ARG A 95 -10.63 -4.80 -16.06
CA ARG A 95 -10.70 -3.98 -14.86
C ARG A 95 -9.42 -4.04 -14.00
N ASP A 96 -8.71 -5.16 -14.02
CA ASP A 96 -7.45 -5.33 -13.28
C ASP A 96 -6.36 -4.50 -13.93
N PHE A 97 -6.31 -4.46 -15.26
CA PHE A 97 -5.41 -3.60 -16.01
C PHE A 97 -5.71 -2.11 -15.74
N ARG A 98 -6.98 -1.71 -15.79
CA ARG A 98 -7.38 -0.34 -15.42
C ARG A 98 -6.96 0.02 -13.99
N SER A 99 -7.18 -0.90 -13.04
CA SER A 99 -6.79 -0.71 -11.64
C SER A 99 -5.27 -0.57 -11.47
N LEU A 100 -4.50 -1.36 -12.22
CA LEU A 100 -3.04 -1.26 -12.28
C LEU A 100 -2.60 0.12 -12.77
N LEU A 101 -3.15 0.59 -13.90
CA LEU A 101 -2.82 1.91 -14.46
C LEU A 101 -3.17 3.04 -13.49
N ASN A 102 -4.32 2.97 -12.82
CA ASN A 102 -4.72 3.93 -11.80
C ASN A 102 -3.73 3.93 -10.63
N SER A 103 -3.34 2.76 -10.12
CA SER A 103 -2.38 2.66 -9.02
C SER A 103 -0.98 3.16 -9.40
N ILE A 104 -0.54 2.95 -10.64
CA ILE A 104 0.73 3.52 -11.14
C ILE A 104 0.64 5.06 -11.17
N SER A 105 -0.44 5.61 -11.73
CA SER A 105 -0.69 7.06 -11.76
C SER A 105 -0.70 7.67 -10.36
N SER A 106 -1.41 7.05 -9.41
CA SER A 106 -1.45 7.48 -8.01
C SER A 106 -0.10 7.36 -7.32
N GLY A 107 0.70 6.35 -7.66
CA GLY A 107 2.06 6.19 -7.12
C GLY A 107 3.04 7.25 -7.60
N ILE A 108 2.93 7.68 -8.86
CA ILE A 108 3.71 8.81 -9.39
C ILE A 108 3.35 10.10 -8.65
N LYS A 109 2.04 10.41 -8.51
CA LYS A 109 1.60 11.58 -7.74
C LYS A 109 2.06 11.53 -6.27
N LEU A 110 1.96 10.36 -5.65
CA LEU A 110 2.42 10.16 -4.27
C LEU A 110 3.93 10.42 -4.14
N LYS A 111 4.74 10.00 -5.13
CA LYS A 111 6.18 10.29 -5.17
C LYS A 111 6.45 11.79 -5.21
N GLU A 112 5.77 12.52 -6.09
CA GLU A 112 5.90 13.97 -6.22
C GLU A 112 5.52 14.71 -4.92
N GLU A 113 4.45 14.29 -4.24
CA GLU A 113 4.06 14.88 -2.95
C GLU A 113 5.03 14.54 -1.80
N LEU A 114 5.62 13.34 -1.81
CA LEU A 114 6.60 12.91 -0.81
C LEU A 114 7.97 13.58 -1.01
N GLU A 115 8.33 13.96 -2.25
CA GLU A 115 9.55 14.71 -2.53
C GLU A 115 9.54 16.10 -1.89
N LYS A 116 8.39 16.77 -1.83
CA LYS A 116 8.24 18.10 -1.21
C LYS A 116 8.67 18.14 0.26
N VAL A 117 8.64 16.99 0.92
CA VAL A 117 8.98 16.82 2.34
C VAL A 117 10.24 15.99 2.53
N SER A 118 11.01 15.78 1.45
CA SER A 118 12.24 14.98 1.46
C SER A 118 12.05 13.56 1.99
N TYR A 119 10.85 12.99 1.85
CA TYR A 119 10.59 11.64 2.35
C TYR A 119 11.32 10.60 1.48
N PRO A 120 12.06 9.64 2.06
CA PRO A 120 12.87 8.68 1.33
C PRO A 120 11.97 7.60 0.69
N PHE A 121 11.47 7.89 -0.50
CA PHE A 121 10.66 7.01 -1.33
C PHE A 121 11.24 6.95 -2.74
N LEU A 122 11.61 5.74 -3.17
CA LEU A 122 12.25 5.48 -4.46
C LEU A 122 11.36 4.56 -5.30
N ILE A 123 11.05 5.01 -6.51
CA ILE A 123 10.34 4.25 -7.53
C ILE A 123 10.96 4.55 -8.91
N PRO A 124 10.89 3.62 -9.87
CA PRO A 124 11.36 3.84 -11.24
C PRO A 124 10.38 4.74 -12.01
N ILE A 125 10.36 6.04 -11.70
CA ILE A 125 9.32 6.97 -12.14
C ILE A 125 9.26 7.10 -13.67
N GLU A 126 10.41 7.08 -14.34
CA GLU A 126 10.48 7.21 -15.79
C GLU A 126 9.97 5.97 -16.52
N GLU A 127 10.29 4.77 -16.02
CA GLU A 127 9.76 3.51 -16.52
C GLU A 127 8.23 3.44 -16.32
N LEU A 128 7.74 3.87 -15.16
CA LEU A 128 6.31 3.90 -14.86
C LEU A 128 5.55 4.89 -15.75
N LYS A 129 6.12 6.07 -16.00
CA LYS A 129 5.56 7.05 -16.97
C LYS A 129 5.52 6.48 -18.38
N LYS A 130 6.62 5.86 -18.85
CA LYS A 130 6.68 5.18 -20.16
C LYS A 130 5.62 4.09 -20.28
N PHE A 131 5.47 3.26 -19.24
CA PHE A 131 4.46 2.21 -19.21
C PHE A 131 3.03 2.76 -19.34
N LEU A 132 2.70 3.86 -18.64
CA LEU A 132 1.39 4.52 -18.76
C LEU A 132 1.11 5.02 -20.17
N ILE A 133 2.10 5.64 -20.82
CA ILE A 133 1.97 6.16 -22.19
C ILE A 133 1.71 5.01 -23.17
N LEU A 134 2.54 3.96 -23.13
CA LEU A 134 2.39 2.79 -23.99
C LEU A 134 1.05 2.10 -23.80
N SER A 135 0.62 1.92 -22.55
CA SER A 135 -0.63 1.24 -22.21
C SER A 135 -1.87 1.99 -22.69
N ARG A 136 -1.87 3.33 -22.64
CA ARG A 136 -2.97 4.15 -23.17
C ARG A 136 -3.07 4.06 -24.70
N ASN A 137 -1.93 4.06 -25.39
CA ASN A 137 -1.89 3.93 -26.85
C ASN A 137 -2.35 2.55 -27.33
N ALA A 138 -2.00 1.48 -26.60
CA ALA A 138 -2.46 0.13 -26.91
C ALA A 138 -3.98 -0.04 -26.68
N TYR A 139 -4.51 0.50 -25.57
CA TYR A 139 -5.93 0.41 -25.23
C TYR A 139 -6.84 1.15 -26.24
N ILE A 140 -6.38 2.30 -26.77
CA ILE A 140 -7.11 3.05 -27.81
C ILE A 140 -7.18 2.25 -29.12
N ARG A 141 -6.10 1.56 -29.51
CA ARG A 141 -6.09 0.72 -30.73
C ARG A 141 -7.03 -0.49 -30.63
N GLU A 142 -7.20 -1.11 -29.47
CA GLU A 142 -8.14 -2.24 -29.35
C GLU A 142 -9.61 -1.80 -29.25
N THR A 143 -9.89 -0.56 -28.83
CA THR A 143 -11.27 -0.06 -28.63
C THR A 143 -11.84 0.62 -29.89
N ILE A 144 -11.00 1.16 -30.78
CA ILE A 144 -11.44 1.81 -32.03
C ILE A 144 -11.62 0.80 -33.19
N TYR A 145 -11.02 -0.39 -33.10
CA TYR A 145 -11.07 -1.44 -34.13
C TYR A 145 -11.98 -2.63 -33.78
N ARG A 146 -12.92 -2.44 -32.86
CA ARG A 146 -14.09 -3.31 -32.65
C ARG A 146 -15.35 -2.51 -32.91
#